data_AF-A0A0A1F4M8-F1
#
_entry.id   AF-A0A0A1F4M8-F1
#
_cell.length_a   1.000
_cell.length_b   1.000
_cell.length_c   1.000
_cell.angle_alpha   90.00
_cell.angle_beta   90.00
_cell.angle_gamma   90.00
#
_symmetry.space_group_name_H-M   'P 1'
#
loop_
_entity.id
_entity.type
_entity.pdbx_description
1 polymer ?
#
loop_
_entity_poly.entity_id
_entity_poly.type
_entity_poly.pdbx_seq_one_letter_code
_entity_poly.pdbx_strand_id
1 'polypeptide(L)'
;MIATADIGNWVAQAFAQPDGFLGKSEEIASVELTRAQIIATFKHHGWSAGLPFPLPRLLLRPLPYDVRKMFEWFGEAGYLADIPTLLARQSDMRTFDKWLVEQRGTPSNT
;
A
#
# COMPACT_ATOMS: atom_id res chain seq x y z
N MET A 1 2.84 -1.29 -1.36
CA MET A 1 1.77 -0.72 -0.49
C MET A 1 2.14 0.72 -0.16
N ILE A 2 1.13 1.57 0.05
CA ILE A 2 1.31 2.98 0.40
C ILE A 2 0.13 3.42 1.28
N ALA A 3 0.38 4.24 2.31
CA ALA A 3 -0.70 4.86 3.07
C ALA A 3 -1.27 6.06 2.29
N THR A 4 -2.59 6.23 2.28
CA THR A 4 -3.24 7.32 1.55
C THR A 4 -2.76 8.70 2.01
N ALA A 5 -2.45 8.87 3.30
CA ALA A 5 -1.87 10.10 3.82
C ALA A 5 -0.51 10.43 3.18
N ASP A 6 0.32 9.41 2.91
CA ASP A 6 1.63 9.62 2.29
C ASP A 6 1.50 9.99 0.80
N ILE A 7 0.44 9.54 0.11
CA ILE A 7 0.11 10.04 -1.24
C ILE A 7 -0.16 11.54 -1.18
N GLY A 8 -0.92 12.01 -0.18
CA GLY A 8 -1.17 13.43 0.05
C GLY A 8 0.12 14.22 0.26
N ASN A 9 1.02 13.72 1.11
CA ASN A 9 2.33 14.33 1.34
C ASN A 9 3.19 14.37 0.07
N TRP A 10 3.15 13.31 -0.74
CA TRP A 10 3.87 13.22 -2.01
C TRP A 10 3.34 14.26 -3.02
N VAL A 11 2.03 14.39 -3.13
CA VAL A 11 1.38 15.38 -4.01
C VAL A 11 1.67 16.80 -3.54
N ALA A 12 1.68 17.07 -2.24
CA ALA A 12 2.05 18.38 -1.70
C ALA A 12 3.48 18.78 -2.11
N GLN A 13 4.43 17.84 -2.07
CA GLN A 13 5.79 18.07 -2.57
C GLN A 13 5.83 18.32 -4.07
N ALA A 14 5.04 17.58 -4.85
CA ALA A 14 4.96 17.77 -6.30
C ALA A 14 4.51 19.18 -6.67
N PHE A 15 3.55 19.74 -5.93
CA PHE A 15 3.12 21.14 -6.12
C PHE A 15 4.14 22.17 -5.62
N ALA A 16 4.87 21.87 -4.54
CA ALA A 16 5.88 22.77 -3.99
C ALA A 16 7.17 22.84 -4.85
N GLN A 17 7.47 21.78 -5.61
CA GLN A 17 8.69 21.64 -6.41
C GLN A 17 8.38 21.16 -7.84
N PRO A 18 7.59 21.90 -8.62
CA PRO A 18 7.02 21.42 -9.88
C PRO A 18 8.07 20.97 -10.91
N ASP A 19 9.23 21.63 -10.98
CA ASP A 19 10.33 21.27 -11.88
C ASP A 19 10.79 19.81 -11.72
N GLY A 20 10.65 19.27 -10.50
CA GLY A 20 11.00 17.89 -10.18
C GLY A 20 9.95 16.85 -10.58
N PHE A 21 8.73 17.26 -10.96
CA PHE A 21 7.59 16.36 -11.11
C PHE A 21 6.82 16.55 -12.43
N LEU A 22 6.90 17.71 -13.08
CA LEU A 22 6.22 17.98 -14.33
C LEU A 22 6.65 16.99 -15.44
N GLY A 23 5.67 16.44 -16.15
CA GLY A 23 5.90 15.47 -17.22
C GLY A 23 6.31 14.07 -16.75
N LYS A 24 6.36 13.81 -15.44
CA LYS A 24 6.71 12.51 -14.88
C LYS A 24 5.47 11.71 -14.49
N SER A 25 5.57 10.40 -14.63
CA SER A 25 4.65 9.42 -14.04
C SER A 25 5.47 8.57 -13.09
N GLU A 26 5.16 8.63 -11.80
CA GLU A 26 5.92 7.94 -10.76
C GLU A 26 5.03 6.95 -10.03
N GLU A 27 5.50 5.70 -9.95
CA GLU A 27 4.87 4.68 -9.13
C GLU A 27 5.34 4.84 -7.69
N ILE A 28 4.42 4.94 -6.73
CA ILE A 28 4.73 5.24 -5.33
C ILE A 28 4.36 4.09 -4.39
N ALA A 29 5.31 3.68 -3.57
CA ALA A 29 5.13 2.73 -2.49
C ALA A 29 6.07 3.06 -1.31
N SER A 30 5.62 2.78 -0.09
CA SER A 30 6.45 2.89 1.12
C SER A 30 7.04 1.56 1.54
N VAL A 31 6.36 0.45 1.21
CA VAL A 31 6.78 -0.89 1.60
C VAL A 31 6.22 -1.94 0.63
N GLU A 32 7.00 -3.00 0.42
CA GLU A 32 6.57 -4.23 -0.26
C GLU A 32 6.52 -5.37 0.76
N LEU A 33 5.36 -6.04 0.85
CA LEU A 33 5.14 -7.10 1.83
C LEU A 33 4.44 -8.28 1.18
N THR A 34 4.91 -9.47 1.51
CA THR A 34 4.19 -10.72 1.26
C THR A 34 2.97 -10.82 2.18
N ARG A 35 1.98 -11.65 1.78
CA ARG A 35 0.83 -11.97 2.62
C ARG A 35 1.24 -12.50 4.01
N ALA A 36 2.30 -13.31 4.09
CA ALA A 36 2.78 -13.86 5.34
C ALA A 36 3.29 -12.75 6.29
N GLN A 37 4.04 -11.79 5.76
CA GLN A 37 4.50 -10.63 6.52
C GLN A 37 3.32 -9.76 6.97
N ILE A 38 2.34 -9.50 6.11
CA ILE A 38 1.12 -8.75 6.47
C ILE A 38 0.39 -9.43 7.64
N ILE A 39 0.17 -10.75 7.57
CA ILE A 39 -0.47 -11.53 8.65
C ILE A 39 0.36 -11.47 9.93
N ALA A 40 1.68 -11.62 9.83
CA ALA A 40 2.56 -11.56 11.00
C ALA A 40 2.49 -10.19 11.69
N THR A 41 2.49 -9.10 10.91
CA THR A 41 2.35 -7.74 11.43
C THR A 41 0.98 -7.54 12.08
N PHE A 42 -0.12 -7.94 11.45
CA PHE A 42 -1.45 -7.90 12.09
C PHE A 42 -1.48 -8.64 13.44
N LYS A 43 -0.94 -9.86 13.48
CA LYS A 43 -0.88 -10.67 14.69
C LYS A 43 0.00 -10.04 15.77
N HIS A 44 1.13 -9.44 15.41
CA HIS A 44 2.01 -8.72 16.32
C HIS A 44 1.25 -7.59 17.03
N HIS A 45 0.40 -6.87 16.29
CA HIS A 45 -0.45 -5.84 16.87
C HIS A 45 -1.58 -6.43 17.73
N GLY A 46 -1.90 -7.72 17.63
CA GLY A 46 -2.97 -8.37 18.41
C GLY A 46 -4.29 -8.52 17.64
N TRP A 47 -4.25 -8.40 16.32
CA TRP A 47 -5.39 -8.73 15.46
C TRP A 47 -5.43 -10.26 15.27
N SER A 48 -6.56 -10.87 15.61
CA SER A 48 -6.77 -12.32 15.51
C SER A 48 -7.90 -12.71 14.55
N ALA A 49 -8.81 -11.78 14.23
CA ALA A 49 -9.92 -11.96 13.30
C ALA A 49 -9.68 -11.21 11.98
N GLY A 50 -10.31 -11.67 10.89
CA GLY A 50 -10.29 -10.98 9.59
C GLY A 50 -8.92 -10.99 8.88
N LEU A 51 -8.03 -11.93 9.22
CA LEU A 51 -6.71 -12.01 8.60
C LEU A 51 -6.81 -12.40 7.11
N PRO A 52 -5.93 -11.85 6.24
CA PRO A 52 -5.92 -12.20 4.83
C PRO A 52 -5.74 -13.71 4.60
N PHE A 53 -6.54 -14.29 3.72
CA PHE A 53 -6.41 -15.69 3.30
C PHE A 53 -5.99 -15.78 1.84
N PRO A 54 -5.28 -16.85 1.42
CA PRO A 54 -4.96 -17.04 0.01
C PRO A 54 -6.26 -17.23 -0.78
N LEU A 55 -6.42 -16.47 -1.87
CA LEU A 55 -7.58 -16.57 -2.76
C LEU A 55 -7.22 -17.39 -4.01
N PRO A 56 -7.72 -18.64 -4.15
CA PRO A 56 -7.52 -19.42 -5.37
C PRO A 56 -8.04 -18.70 -6.61
N ARG A 57 -7.34 -18.82 -7.75
CA ARG A 57 -7.75 -18.22 -9.03
C ARG A 57 -9.19 -18.59 -9.44
N LEU A 58 -9.67 -19.78 -9.07
CA LEU A 58 -11.04 -20.21 -9.33
C LEU A 58 -12.10 -19.30 -8.67
N LEU A 59 -11.77 -18.75 -7.49
CA LEU A 59 -12.64 -17.83 -6.76
C LEU A 59 -12.57 -16.37 -7.27
N LEU A 60 -11.68 -16.08 -8.22
CA LEU A 60 -11.66 -14.77 -8.90
C LEU A 60 -12.72 -14.66 -10.00
N ARG A 61 -13.19 -15.80 -10.55
CA ARG A 61 -14.19 -15.82 -11.63
C ARG A 61 -15.48 -15.04 -11.35
N PRO A 62 -16.10 -15.14 -10.16
CA PRO A 62 -17.31 -14.39 -9.84
C PRO A 62 -17.06 -12.91 -9.50
N LEU A 63 -15.82 -12.46 -9.37
CA LEU A 63 -15.53 -11.06 -9.05
C LEU A 63 -15.81 -10.15 -10.27
N PRO A 64 -16.15 -8.87 -10.03
CA PRO A 64 -16.20 -7.87 -11.09
C PRO A 64 -14.91 -7.87 -11.92
N TYR A 65 -15.05 -7.60 -13.22
CA TYR A 65 -13.97 -7.71 -14.19
C TYR A 65 -12.69 -6.99 -13.75
N ASP A 66 -12.80 -5.74 -13.30
CA ASP A 66 -11.65 -4.92 -12.92
C ASP A 66 -10.93 -5.48 -11.69
N VAL A 67 -11.68 -5.95 -10.69
CA VAL A 67 -11.12 -6.55 -9.48
C VAL A 67 -10.39 -7.85 -9.82
N ARG A 68 -11.01 -8.71 -10.65
CA ARG A 68 -10.36 -9.93 -11.13
C ARG A 68 -9.06 -9.62 -11.86
N LYS A 69 -9.10 -8.66 -12.79
CA LYS A 69 -7.92 -8.26 -13.58
C LYS A 69 -6.80 -7.71 -12.72
N MET A 70 -7.14 -6.91 -11.71
CA MET A 70 -6.18 -6.38 -10.74
C MET A 70 -5.49 -7.51 -9.96
N PHE A 71 -6.24 -8.48 -9.43
CA PHE A 71 -5.66 -9.62 -8.69
C PHE A 71 -4.85 -10.57 -9.58
N GLU A 72 -5.28 -10.79 -10.83
CA GLU A 72 -4.48 -11.53 -11.82
C GLU A 72 -3.15 -10.82 -12.06
N TRP A 73 -3.18 -9.51 -12.30
CA TRP A 73 -1.99 -8.69 -12.53
C TRP A 73 -1.05 -8.64 -11.32
N PHE A 74 -1.57 -8.57 -10.08
CA PHE A 74 -0.75 -8.66 -8.86
C PHE A 74 0.06 -9.95 -8.77
N GLY A 75 -0.46 -11.06 -9.29
CA GLY A 75 0.21 -12.35 -9.27
C GLY A 75 1.18 -12.57 -10.43
N GLU A 76 1.13 -11.74 -11.47
CA GLU A 76 1.91 -11.91 -12.71
C GLU A 76 3.03 -10.87 -12.86
N ALA A 77 2.71 -9.59 -12.63
CA ALA A 77 3.64 -8.47 -12.79
C ALA A 77 3.82 -7.68 -11.49
N GLY A 78 2.71 -7.30 -10.86
CA GLY A 78 2.73 -6.52 -9.62
C GLY A 78 3.32 -5.11 -9.78
N TYR A 79 3.43 -4.44 -8.63
CA TYR A 79 3.96 -3.08 -8.51
C TYR A 79 5.49 -3.09 -8.51
N LEU A 80 6.13 -2.09 -9.14
CA LEU A 80 7.58 -1.99 -9.34
C LEU A 80 8.14 -0.64 -8.86
N ALA A 81 7.48 0.01 -7.90
CA ALA A 81 7.97 1.25 -7.29
C ALA A 81 9.39 1.12 -6.72
N ASP A 82 10.26 2.09 -7.02
CA ASP A 82 11.63 2.17 -6.47
C ASP A 82 11.62 2.74 -5.05
N ILE A 83 11.27 1.89 -4.08
CA ILE A 83 11.11 2.27 -2.66
C ILE A 83 12.36 2.97 -2.10
N PRO A 84 13.61 2.50 -2.32
CA PRO A 84 14.80 3.22 -1.87
C PRO A 84 14.88 4.66 -2.37
N THR A 85 14.63 4.89 -3.68
CA THR A 85 14.65 6.24 -4.24
C THR A 85 13.50 7.10 -3.70
N LEU A 86 12.32 6.53 -3.51
CA LEU A 86 11.17 7.23 -2.94
C LEU A 86 11.44 7.66 -1.48
N LEU A 87 12.00 6.77 -0.66
CA LEU A 87 12.35 7.08 0.74
C LEU A 87 13.49 8.10 0.86
N ALA A 88 14.39 8.17 -0.11
CA ALA A 88 15.40 9.22 -0.15
C ALA A 88 14.80 10.62 -0.39
N ARG A 89 13.68 10.69 -1.14
CA ARG A 89 12.94 11.93 -1.40
C ARG A 89 11.97 12.28 -0.27
N GLN A 90 11.33 11.27 0.31
CA GLN A 90 10.41 11.40 1.42
C GLN A 90 10.66 10.31 2.47
N SER A 91 11.47 10.64 3.48
CA SER A 91 11.92 9.68 4.49
C SER A 91 10.86 9.35 5.56
N ASP A 92 9.78 10.12 5.62
CA ASP A 92 8.71 9.99 6.63
C ASP A 92 7.54 9.10 6.18
N MET A 93 7.63 8.46 5.01
CA MET A 93 6.60 7.54 4.52
C MET A 93 6.36 6.41 5.52
N ARG A 94 5.08 6.07 5.73
CA ARG A 94 4.66 5.12 6.75
C ARG A 94 4.93 3.71 6.30
N THR A 95 5.57 2.95 7.19
CA THR A 95 5.56 1.49 7.11
C THR A 95 4.17 0.97 7.46
N PHE A 96 3.88 -0.27 7.09
CA PHE A 96 2.62 -0.91 7.45
C PHE A 96 2.41 -0.97 8.98
N ASP A 97 3.49 -1.15 9.74
CA ASP A 97 3.49 -1.15 11.20
C ASP A 97 3.07 0.22 11.78
N LYS A 98 3.73 1.29 11.36
CA LYS A 98 3.39 2.66 11.79
C LYS A 98 1.95 3.01 11.45
N TRP A 99 1.51 2.65 10.24
CA TRP A 99 0.14 2.87 9.82
C TRP A 99 -0.87 2.16 10.73
N LEU A 100 -0.62 0.91 11.13
CA LEU A 100 -1.51 0.17 12.05
C LEU A 100 -1.58 0.81 13.44
N VAL A 101 -0.47 1.34 13.96
CA VAL A 101 -0.46 2.06 15.25
C VAL A 101 -1.40 3.28 15.18
N GLU A 102 -1.33 4.05 14.09
CA GLU A 102 -2.19 5.23 13.89
C GLU A 102 -3.68 4.85 13.78
N GLN A 103 -4.01 3.74 13.11
CA GLN A 103 -5.41 3.30 12.97
C GLN A 103 -6.05 2.94 14.32
N ARG A 104 -5.26 2.58 15.34
CA ARG A 104 -5.79 2.30 16.68
C ARG A 104 -6.17 3.54 17.46
N GLY A 105 -5.52 4.67 17.15
CA GLY A 105 -5.78 5.95 17.81
C GLY A 105 -6.95 6.73 17.21
N THR A 106 -7.49 6.30 16.07
CA THR A 106 -8.61 6.96 15.41
C THR A 106 -9.92 6.33 15.89
N PRO A 107 -10.81 7.06 16.58
CA PRO A 107 -12.12 6.54 16.94
C PRO A 107 -12.85 6.10 15.67
N SER A 108 -13.45 4.91 15.70
CA SER A 108 -14.33 4.47 14.62
C SER A 108 -15.48 5.47 14.54
N ASN A 109 -15.51 6.28 13.48
CA ASN A 109 -16.72 7.04 13.14
C ASN A 109 -17.75 6.04 12.61
N THR A 110 -18.47 5.41 13.54
CA THR A 110 -19.73 4.70 13.30
C THR A 110 -20.88 5.58 13.74
#